data_AF-A0A134C9T2-F1
#
_entry.id   AF-A0A134C9T2-F1
#
_cell.length_a   1.000
_cell.length_b   1.000
_cell.length_c   1.000
_cell.angle_alpha   90.00
_cell.angle_beta   90.00
_cell.angle_gamma   90.00
#
_symmetry.space_group_name_H-M   'P 1'
#
loop_
_entity.id
_entity.type
_entity.pdbx_description
1 polymer ?
#
loop_
_entity_poly.entity_id
_entity_poly.type
_entity_poly.pdbx_seq_one_letter_code
_entity_poly.pdbx_strand_id
1 'polypeptide(L)'
;MNIPTNQDPYRIDLMRTLWENTYRGTVFNDKEQYVATIRILLQIPLDREDVPENAPIVNPNIIILIEDTILSPIEIIDFENILSKIIAKKFITEDFTPDHIMYFYPSPAETVSNQNNKE
;
A
#
# COMPACT_ATOMS: atom_id res chain seq x y z
N MET A 1 -28.49 20.69 -7.01
CA MET A 1 -28.13 20.04 -5.73
C MET A 1 -27.35 18.78 -6.11
N ASN A 2 -26.01 18.85 -6.11
CA ASN A 2 -25.19 17.69 -6.47
C ASN A 2 -25.18 16.74 -5.27
N ILE A 3 -25.81 15.59 -5.45
CA ILE A 3 -25.68 14.46 -4.53
C ILE A 3 -24.24 13.98 -4.70
N PRO A 4 -23.37 14.00 -3.66
CA PRO A 4 -22.05 13.42 -3.79
C PRO A 4 -22.24 11.92 -3.99
N THR A 5 -21.89 11.42 -5.17
CA THR A 5 -21.81 9.99 -5.42
C THR A 5 -20.80 9.41 -4.44
N ASN A 6 -21.28 8.55 -3.54
CA ASN A 6 -20.50 7.83 -2.51
C ASN A 6 -19.59 6.75 -3.13
N GLN A 7 -18.90 7.08 -4.23
CA GLN A 7 -17.96 6.19 -4.88
C GLN A 7 -16.56 6.62 -4.48
N ASP A 8 -15.82 5.72 -3.83
CA ASP A 8 -14.41 5.94 -3.58
C ASP A 8 -13.72 6.23 -4.94
N PRO A 9 -12.86 7.26 -5.04
CA PRO A 9 -12.30 7.72 -6.31
C PRO A 9 -11.33 6.71 -6.94
N TYR A 10 -10.98 5.65 -6.18
CA TYR A 10 -10.24 4.51 -6.68
C TYR A 10 -11.00 3.22 -6.43
N ARG A 11 -10.91 2.32 -7.40
CA ARG A 11 -11.32 0.93 -7.31
C ARG A 11 -10.07 0.05 -7.30
N ILE A 12 -10.06 -0.98 -6.46
CA ILE A 12 -8.90 -1.88 -6.33
C ILE A 12 -9.34 -3.30 -6.65
N ASP A 13 -8.73 -3.88 -7.68
CA ASP A 13 -8.81 -5.31 -7.97
C ASP A 13 -7.69 -6.04 -7.24
N LEU A 14 -8.04 -6.76 -6.19
CA LEU A 14 -7.09 -7.50 -5.36
C LEU A 14 -7.11 -8.99 -5.65
N MET A 15 -5.93 -9.57 -5.71
CA MET A 15 -5.69 -11.00 -5.78
C MET A 15 -4.77 -11.44 -4.65
N ARG A 16 -5.12 -12.54 -3.97
CA ARG A 16 -4.24 -13.15 -2.96
C ARG A 16 -3.07 -13.84 -3.68
N THR A 17 -1.87 -13.72 -3.12
CA THR A 17 -0.71 -14.45 -3.64
C THR A 17 -0.54 -15.77 -2.88
N LEU A 18 0.41 -16.60 -3.34
CA LEU A 18 0.80 -17.80 -2.59
C LEU A 18 1.59 -17.50 -1.31
N TRP A 19 1.98 -16.24 -1.11
CA TRP A 19 2.71 -15.80 0.07
C TRP A 19 1.72 -15.44 1.16
N GLU A 20 2.07 -15.75 2.41
CA GLU A 20 1.22 -15.41 3.55
C GLU A 20 1.00 -13.90 3.64
N ASN A 21 -0.24 -13.53 3.93
CA ASN A 21 -0.66 -12.14 4.19
C ASN A 21 -0.27 -11.14 3.09
N THR A 22 -0.06 -11.64 1.88
CA THR A 22 0.39 -10.84 0.74
C THR A 22 -0.66 -10.86 -0.36
N TYR A 23 -0.97 -9.66 -0.85
CA TYR A 23 -1.93 -9.43 -1.92
C TYR A 23 -1.27 -8.59 -3.01
N ARG A 24 -1.68 -8.83 -4.25
CA ARG A 24 -1.36 -7.94 -5.36
C ARG A 24 -2.62 -7.22 -5.80
N GLY A 25 -2.49 -5.96 -6.17
CA GLY A 25 -3.60 -5.10 -6.54
C GLY A 25 -3.34 -4.32 -7.81
N THR A 26 -4.38 -4.11 -8.60
CA THR A 26 -4.41 -3.09 -9.64
C THR A 26 -5.39 -2.00 -9.23
N VAL A 27 -4.93 -0.75 -9.23
CA VAL A 27 -5.73 0.41 -8.86
C VAL A 27 -6.22 1.11 -10.11
N PHE A 28 -7.52 1.41 -10.14
CA PHE A 28 -8.19 2.13 -11.21
C PHE A 28 -8.84 3.39 -10.67
N ASN A 29 -8.87 4.46 -11.47
CA ASN A 29 -9.61 5.67 -11.13
C ASN A 29 -11.13 5.51 -11.39
N ASP A 30 -11.88 6.58 -11.12
CA ASP A 30 -13.32 6.71 -11.35
C ASP A 30 -13.76 6.50 -12.81
N LYS A 31 -12.82 6.60 -13.77
CA LYS A 31 -13.02 6.34 -15.20
C LYS A 31 -12.56 4.94 -15.64
N GLU A 32 -12.29 4.05 -14.69
CA GLU A 32 -11.76 2.69 -14.93
C GLU A 32 -10.39 2.66 -15.62
N GLN A 33 -9.61 3.75 -15.54
CA GLN A 33 -8.28 3.82 -16.11
C GLN A 33 -7.25 3.33 -15.11
N TYR A 34 -6.24 2.61 -15.58
CA TYR A 34 -5.11 2.16 -14.77
C TYR A 34 -4.40 3.34 -14.09
N VAL A 35 -4.07 3.17 -12.82
CA VAL A 35 -3.32 4.15 -12.01
C VAL A 35 -2.01 3.55 -11.51
N ALA A 36 -2.09 2.39 -10.84
CA ALA A 36 -0.92 1.78 -10.21
C ALA A 36 -1.10 0.26 -10.05
N THR A 37 0.04 -0.43 -9.99
CA THR A 37 0.13 -1.81 -9.51
C THR A 37 0.73 -1.77 -8.11
N ILE A 38 0.04 -2.40 -7.16
CA ILE A 38 0.43 -2.39 -5.75
C ILE A 38 0.61 -3.81 -5.21
N ARG A 39 1.50 -3.95 -4.23
CA ARG A 39 1.59 -5.14 -3.38
C ARG A 39 1.30 -4.73 -1.95
N ILE A 40 0.38 -5.44 -1.31
CA ILE A 40 -0.03 -5.19 0.05
C ILE A 40 0.49 -6.34 0.91
N LEU A 41 1.21 -6.01 1.97
CA LEU A 41 1.68 -6.94 2.98
C LEU A 41 1.03 -6.56 4.30
N LEU A 42 0.22 -7.47 4.85
CA LEU A 42 -0.31 -7.30 6.21
C LEU A 42 0.77 -7.78 7.18
N GLN A 43 1.30 -6.86 7.99
CA GLN A 43 2.26 -7.19 9.03
C GLN A 43 1.47 -7.53 10.30
N ILE A 44 1.23 -8.82 10.48
CA ILE A 44 0.54 -9.36 11.65
C ILE A 44 1.62 -9.79 12.66
N PRO A 45 1.62 -9.26 13.90
CA PRO A 45 2.53 -9.72 14.94
C PRO A 45 2.34 -11.22 15.20
N LEU A 46 3.44 -11.91 15.49
CA LEU A 46 3.40 -13.31 15.92
C LEU A 46 2.85 -13.42 17.34
N ASP A 47 2.34 -14.61 17.66
CA ASP A 47 1.96 -14.92 19.03
C ASP A 47 3.18 -14.88 19.96
N ARG A 48 2.95 -14.46 21.21
CA ARG A 48 4.04 -14.28 22.17
C ARG A 48 4.78 -15.58 22.48
N GLU A 49 4.11 -16.71 22.36
CA GLU A 49 4.67 -18.04 22.58
C GLU A 49 5.66 -18.45 21.47
N ASP A 50 5.54 -17.84 20.29
CA ASP A 50 6.37 -18.14 19.11
C ASP A 50 7.66 -17.30 19.06
N VAL A 51 7.86 -16.38 20.00
CA VAL A 51 9.01 -15.47 20.04
C VAL A 51 9.74 -15.49 21.37
N PRO A 52 11.05 -15.15 21.41
CA PRO A 52 11.80 -15.06 22.66
C PRO A 52 11.19 -14.10 23.68
N GLU A 53 11.44 -14.34 24.97
CA GLU A 53 10.94 -13.48 26.06
C GLU A 53 11.47 -12.04 26.01
N ASN A 54 12.57 -11.76 25.30
CA ASN A 54 13.06 -10.41 25.11
C ASN A 54 12.60 -9.77 23.78
N ALA A 55 11.75 -10.44 23.00
CA ALA A 55 11.29 -9.90 21.73
C ALA A 55 10.46 -8.62 21.96
N PRO A 56 10.66 -7.58 21.13
CA PRO A 56 9.94 -6.32 21.26
C PRO A 56 8.45 -6.51 20.96
N ILE A 57 7.61 -5.72 21.64
CA ILE A 57 6.18 -5.62 21.34
C ILE A 57 6.03 -4.73 20.11
N VAL A 58 5.29 -5.21 19.10
CA VAL A 58 5.03 -4.49 17.86
C VAL A 58 3.52 -4.45 17.59
N ASN A 59 3.06 -3.36 16.97
CA ASN A 59 1.67 -3.23 16.54
C ASN A 59 1.51 -3.73 15.09
N PRO A 60 0.34 -4.27 14.74
CA PRO A 60 0.03 -4.59 13.36
C PRO A 60 0.10 -3.34 12.47
N ASN A 61 0.57 -3.51 11.24
CA ASN A 61 0.61 -2.44 10.25
C ASN A 61 0.41 -3.01 8.83
N ILE A 62 0.21 -2.13 7.86
CA ILE A 62 0.15 -2.50 6.44
C ILE A 62 1.30 -1.83 5.69
N ILE A 63 2.01 -2.62 4.90
CA ILE A 63 2.99 -2.13 3.95
C ILE A 63 2.39 -2.20 2.55
N ILE A 64 2.43 -1.09 1.83
CA ILE A 64 2.03 -1.00 0.43
C ILE A 64 3.27 -0.69 -0.40
N LEU A 65 3.67 -1.63 -1.24
CA LEU A 65 4.69 -1.42 -2.25
C LEU A 65 4.00 -0.98 -3.54
N ILE A 66 4.37 0.17 -4.09
CA ILE A 66 3.90 0.64 -5.39
C ILE A 66 4.82 0.06 -6.45
N GLU A 67 4.48 -1.09 -7.02
CA GLU A 67 5.33 -1.78 -8.00
C GLU A 67 5.49 -0.97 -9.29
N ASP A 68 4.44 -0.26 -9.70
CA ASP A 68 4.39 0.61 -10.87
C ASP A 68 3.29 1.65 -10.72
N THR A 69 3.45 2.84 -11.30
CA THR A 69 2.46 3.92 -11.26
C THR A 69 2.63 4.92 -12.39
N ILE A 70 1.52 5.45 -12.90
CA ILE A 70 1.51 6.58 -13.85
C ILE A 70 1.44 7.95 -13.16
N LEU A 71 1.32 7.97 -11.82
CA LEU A 71 1.17 9.19 -11.05
C LEU A 71 2.44 10.05 -11.08
N SER A 72 2.23 11.35 -11.20
CA SER A 72 3.31 12.32 -11.02
C SER A 72 3.60 12.56 -9.52
N PRO A 73 4.80 13.05 -9.17
CA PRO A 73 5.18 13.26 -7.76
C PRO A 73 4.22 14.14 -6.95
N ILE A 74 3.50 15.07 -7.59
CA ILE A 74 2.55 15.95 -6.90
C ILE A 74 1.24 15.24 -6.54
N GLU A 75 0.89 14.15 -7.24
CA GLU A 75 -0.35 13.40 -7.03
C GLU A 75 -0.19 12.31 -5.95
N ILE A 76 1.05 11.95 -5.60
CA ILE A 76 1.38 10.85 -4.68
C ILE A 76 0.71 11.01 -3.32
N ILE A 77 0.77 12.20 -2.72
CA ILE A 77 0.26 12.43 -1.37
C ILE A 77 -1.26 12.24 -1.32
N ASP A 78 -1.99 12.77 -2.30
CA ASP A 78 -3.43 12.63 -2.38
C ASP A 78 -3.84 11.17 -2.66
N PHE A 79 -3.11 10.52 -3.55
CA PHE A 79 -3.29 9.09 -3.83
C PHE A 79 -3.14 8.24 -2.57
N GLU A 80 -2.06 8.40 -1.82
CA GLU A 80 -1.81 7.65 -0.57
C GLU A 80 -2.88 7.91 0.49
N ASN A 81 -3.29 9.17 0.67
CA ASN A 81 -4.31 9.53 1.64
C ASN A 81 -5.66 8.88 1.33
N ILE A 82 -6.06 8.82 0.06
CA ILE A 82 -7.31 8.20 -0.33
C ILE A 82 -7.19 6.67 -0.30
N LEU A 83 -6.13 6.11 -0.88
CA LEU A 83 -5.92 4.67 -0.95
C LEU A 83 -5.84 4.05 0.46
N SER A 84 -5.19 4.73 1.41
CA SER A 84 -5.12 4.30 2.81
C SER A 84 -6.50 4.07 3.42
N LYS A 85 -7.46 4.97 3.16
CA LYS A 85 -8.82 4.85 3.67
C LYS A 85 -9.54 3.65 3.05
N ILE A 86 -9.35 3.43 1.76
CA ILE A 86 -9.95 2.30 1.03
C ILE A 86 -9.39 0.98 1.55
N ILE A 87 -8.06 0.90 1.71
CA ILE A 87 -7.35 -0.29 2.22
C ILE A 87 -7.73 -0.57 3.67
N ALA A 88 -7.73 0.44 4.54
CA ALA A 88 -8.13 0.28 5.94
C ALA A 88 -9.55 -0.30 6.04
N LYS A 89 -10.53 0.27 5.32
CA LYS A 89 -11.91 -0.27 5.28
C LYS A 89 -11.97 -1.74 4.83
N LYS A 90 -11.06 -2.18 3.96
CA LYS A 90 -11.10 -3.51 3.35
C LYS A 90 -10.44 -4.59 4.20
N PHE A 91 -9.45 -4.23 5.00
CA PHE A 91 -8.64 -5.17 5.77
C PHE A 91 -8.85 -5.10 7.28
N ILE A 92 -9.49 -4.04 7.80
CA ILE A 92 -9.89 -4.02 9.20
C ILE A 92 -10.85 -5.18 9.48
N THR A 93 -10.50 -5.98 10.47
CA THR A 93 -11.30 -7.06 11.03
C THR A 93 -11.27 -6.97 12.56
N GLU A 94 -12.05 -7.80 13.25
CA GLU A 94 -12.03 -7.85 14.73
C GLU A 94 -10.61 -8.17 15.26
N ASP A 95 -9.87 -9.04 14.56
CA ASP A 95 -8.55 -9.51 14.97
C ASP A 95 -7.39 -8.73 14.34
N PHE A 96 -7.66 -7.82 13.41
CA PHE A 96 -6.64 -7.02 12.74
C PHE A 96 -7.10 -5.57 12.54
N THR A 97 -6.51 -4.67 13.31
CA THR A 97 -6.64 -3.22 13.13
C THR A 97 -5.25 -2.62 13.01
N PRO A 98 -4.81 -2.17 11.82
CA PRO A 98 -3.47 -1.65 11.64
C PRO A 98 -3.31 -0.30 12.33
N ASP A 99 -2.18 -0.11 13.01
CA ASP A 99 -1.82 1.15 13.65
C ASP A 99 -1.44 2.23 12.63
N HIS A 100 -0.80 1.83 11.53
CA HIS A 100 -0.41 2.72 10.44
C HIS A 100 -0.26 1.96 9.11
N ILE A 101 -0.19 2.73 8.01
CA ILE A 101 0.05 2.24 6.65
C ILE A 101 1.31 2.93 6.11
N MET A 102 2.26 2.15 5.57
CA MET A 102 3.50 2.65 4.97
C MET A 102 3.50 2.42 3.46
N TYR A 103 3.96 3.42 2.72
CA TYR A 103 4.14 3.34 1.27
C TYR A 103 5.62 3.27 0.91
N PHE A 104 5.96 2.37 0.00
CA PHE A 104 7.29 2.29 -0.60
C PHE A 104 7.18 2.30 -2.11
N TYR A 105 7.97 3.15 -2.74
CA TYR A 105 8.16 3.18 -4.18
C TYR A 105 9.54 2.60 -4.46
N PRO A 106 9.66 1.56 -5.30
CA PRO A 106 10.96 1.09 -5.74
C PRO A 106 11.65 2.28 -6.40
N SER A 107 12.87 2.60 -5.93
CA SER A 107 13.64 3.71 -6.50
C SER A 107 13.72 3.53 -8.02
N PRO A 108 13.45 4.56 -8.84
CA PRO A 108 13.72 4.48 -10.26
C PRO A 108 15.17 4.06 -10.44
N ALA A 109 15.43 3.06 -11.27
CA ALA A 109 16.78 2.61 -11.60
C ALA A 109 17.67 3.76 -12.10
N GLU A 110 17.07 4.86 -12.56
CA GLU A 110 17.72 6.10 -13.00
C GLU A 110 18.47 6.88 -11.91
N THR A 111 18.24 6.58 -10.63
CA THR A 111 18.95 7.25 -9.52
C THR A 111 20.44 6.89 -9.44
N VAL A 112 20.89 5.83 -10.12
CA VAL A 112 22.28 5.35 -10.09
C VAL A 112 23.13 5.87 -11.26
N SER A 113 22.50 6.35 -12.35
CA SER A 113 23.21 6.70 -13.61
C SER A 113 23.78 8.12 -13.68
N ASN A 114 23.53 9.01 -12.73
CA ASN A 114 23.94 10.43 -12.82
C ASN A 114 25.14 10.83 -11.94
N GLN A 115 25.86 9.90 -11.33
CA GLN A 115 27.04 10.23 -10.51
C GLN A 115 28.42 10.03 -11.17
N ASN A 116 28.48 9.56 -12.43
CA ASN A 116 29.76 9.22 -13.08
C ASN A 116 30.24 10.18 -14.19
N ASN A 117 29.61 11.34 -14.39
CA ASN A 117 30.08 12.32 -15.38
C ASN A 117 30.39 13.68 -14.73
N LYS A 118 31.52 13.74 -14.02
CA LYS A 118 32.32 14.97 -13.83
C LYS A 118 33.79 14.58 -13.91
N GLU A 119 34.28 14.49 -15.14
CA GLU A 119 35.70 14.73 -15.46
C GLU A 119 35.94 16.24 -15.56
#